data_AF-A0A086M5R2-F1
#
_entry.id   AF-A0A086M5R2-F1
#
_cell.length_a   1.000
_cell.length_b   1.000
_cell.length_c   1.000
_cell.angle_alpha   90.00
_cell.angle_beta   90.00
_cell.angle_gamma   90.00
#
_symmetry.space_group_name_H-M   'P 1'
#
loop_
_entity.id
_entity.type
_entity.pdbx_description
1 polymer ?
#
loop_
_entity_poly.entity_id
_entity_poly.type
_entity_poly.pdbx_seq_one_letter_code
_entity_poly.pdbx_strand_id
1 'polypeptide(L)'
;MYLFGCGLLHSSPFPRRTQDNIPESTIVKIAPYLDRQDFDPGAIRKASVACEAICMWVRAMVRYYNVAKAVAPKRAKLRQAEEELRVTTCNLNAAKARLQEVEARIERLAEEFAVAMQKKEQLTLDIKMCQVKVNRAQPLLEGLSDEQERWTEQAEMSRNLYELIPGHAIVSAGMIAYGGAFTSAYRGALETSWVSKLREMKIPHTSGCNLRQFLGDPMKVRQWTVAGLPKDELSVENGIIIDRSRRWPLMIDPQSQANRFIKNMGKASDQGFETCKLTDGSFLREMELSVQFGKWVLIENVTESLDPSLEPIFLQQKIKDSQGWCVRLNDKLVPWSPHFKLFMTTANPNPRYPPEVFAKLTVLNFSITPEGMEEQMLGLVVSLEAPELEEKKNKLVVNNAKMKKELKSLEDKILQLLSQSQGNILEDEVLINTLAASKRTAAEVNQKVREAEATEKEIDSAR
;
A
#
# COMPACT_ATOMS: atom_id res chain seq x y z
N MET A 1 7.97 -79.20 108.47
CA MET A 1 8.35 -80.62 108.27
C MET A 1 9.73 -80.62 107.61
N TYR A 2 10.74 -81.20 108.29
CA TYR A 2 12.09 -81.66 107.86
C TYR A 2 12.56 -81.36 106.41
N LEU A 3 13.81 -81.07 106.02
CA LEU A 3 15.19 -80.98 106.58
C LEU A 3 16.09 -80.45 105.42
N PHE A 4 17.11 -79.65 105.76
CA PHE A 4 18.45 -79.49 105.15
C PHE A 4 18.71 -79.72 103.64
N GLY A 5 19.37 -78.73 102.98
CA GLY A 5 20.10 -78.95 101.73
C GLY A 5 20.75 -77.72 101.07
N CYS A 6 21.97 -77.36 101.50
CA CYS A 6 23.08 -76.71 100.75
C CYS A 6 22.82 -75.45 99.86
N GLY A 7 23.00 -74.25 100.42
CA GLY A 7 22.82 -72.94 99.74
C GLY A 7 24.04 -72.32 99.02
N LEU A 8 25.16 -73.02 98.86
CA LEU A 8 26.42 -72.46 98.30
C LEU A 8 26.57 -72.56 96.76
N LEU A 9 25.73 -73.34 96.08
CA LEU A 9 25.84 -73.56 94.62
C LEU A 9 25.03 -72.59 93.76
N HIS A 10 24.15 -71.78 94.34
CA HIS A 10 23.33 -70.79 93.61
C HIS A 10 23.92 -69.38 93.59
N SER A 11 25.04 -69.13 94.28
CA SER A 11 25.72 -67.82 94.28
C SER A 11 26.85 -67.74 93.26
N SER A 12 26.55 -67.97 91.98
CA SER A 12 27.18 -67.23 90.90
C SER A 12 26.24 -67.28 89.68
N PRO A 13 26.11 -66.18 88.92
CA PRO A 13 27.27 -65.51 88.34
C PRO A 13 27.52 -64.16 89.01
N PHE A 14 28.78 -63.89 89.35
CA PHE A 14 29.25 -62.51 89.36
C PHE A 14 28.90 -61.92 87.98
N PRO A 15 27.94 -60.97 87.85
CA PRO A 15 27.58 -60.42 86.56
C PRO A 15 28.84 -59.81 85.93
N ARG A 16 28.99 -59.89 84.60
CA ARG A 16 30.15 -59.30 83.88
C ARG A 16 30.46 -57.85 84.31
N ARG A 17 29.46 -57.10 84.79
CA ARG A 17 29.60 -55.76 85.39
C ARG A 17 30.33 -55.67 86.74
N THR A 18 30.38 -56.73 87.55
CA THR A 18 31.07 -56.74 88.86
C THR A 18 32.56 -57.07 88.78
N GLN A 19 33.02 -57.66 87.67
CA GLN A 19 34.45 -57.89 87.41
C GLN A 19 35.21 -56.58 87.22
N ASP A 20 34.50 -55.54 86.74
CA ASP A 20 35.05 -54.20 86.49
C ASP A 20 35.08 -53.31 87.76
N ASN A 21 34.53 -53.77 88.90
CA ASN A 21 34.35 -52.96 90.11
C ASN A 21 34.88 -53.64 91.38
N ILE A 22 36.08 -54.20 91.31
CA ILE A 22 36.80 -54.76 92.48
C ILE A 22 37.52 -53.60 93.19
N PRO A 23 37.27 -53.34 94.49
CA PRO A 23 37.96 -52.29 95.23
C PRO A 23 39.47 -52.57 95.31
N GLU A 24 40.30 -51.55 95.07
CA GLU A 24 41.77 -51.67 95.14
C GLU A 24 42.23 -52.21 96.51
N SER A 25 41.51 -51.85 97.57
CA SER A 25 41.71 -52.34 98.94
C SER A 25 41.59 -53.86 99.09
N THR A 26 40.82 -54.54 98.23
CA THR A 26 40.63 -56.00 98.25
C THR A 26 41.78 -56.70 97.54
N ILE A 27 42.27 -56.15 96.43
CA ILE A 27 43.43 -56.70 95.69
C ILE A 27 44.72 -56.55 96.50
N VAL A 28 44.93 -55.39 97.15
CA VAL A 28 46.10 -55.16 98.02
C VAL A 28 46.15 -56.14 99.18
N LYS A 29 44.99 -56.48 99.77
CA LYS A 29 44.90 -57.48 100.85
C LYS A 29 45.19 -58.90 100.37
N ILE A 30 44.88 -59.23 99.12
CA ILE A 30 45.07 -60.58 98.54
C ILE A 30 46.49 -60.77 97.97
N ALA A 31 47.19 -59.68 97.58
CA ALA A 31 48.55 -59.70 97.04
C ALA A 31 49.56 -60.57 97.83
N PRO A 32 49.74 -60.41 99.16
CA PRO A 32 50.70 -61.22 99.92
C PRO A 32 50.34 -62.71 100.01
N TYR A 33 49.08 -63.07 99.74
CA TYR A 33 48.64 -64.47 99.70
C TYR A 33 48.87 -65.12 98.34
N LEU A 34 49.08 -64.34 97.26
CA LEU A 34 49.32 -64.86 95.92
C LEU A 34 50.78 -65.26 95.68
N ASP A 35 51.71 -64.68 96.44
CA ASP A 35 53.16 -64.93 96.35
C ASP A 35 53.62 -66.10 97.25
N ARG A 36 52.69 -66.68 98.00
CA ARG A 36 52.90 -67.83 98.89
C ARG A 36 52.98 -69.13 98.11
N GLN A 37 54.03 -69.94 98.34
CA GLN A 37 54.21 -71.24 97.66
C GLN A 37 53.08 -72.25 97.99
N ASP A 38 52.42 -72.08 99.13
CA ASP A 38 51.25 -72.83 99.59
C ASP A 38 49.94 -72.43 98.89
N PHE A 39 49.91 -71.30 98.16
CA PHE A 39 48.75 -70.80 97.42
C PHE A 39 48.94 -70.85 95.90
N ASP A 40 49.56 -71.93 95.41
CA ASP A 40 49.67 -72.24 93.98
C ASP A 40 48.66 -73.34 93.57
N PRO A 41 47.99 -73.24 92.41
CA PRO A 41 47.03 -74.25 91.96
C PRO A 41 47.61 -75.66 91.90
N GLY A 42 48.90 -75.80 91.55
CA GLY A 42 49.58 -77.10 91.50
C GLY A 42 49.79 -77.73 92.88
N ALA A 43 50.02 -76.92 93.91
CA ALA A 43 50.17 -77.36 95.30
C ALA A 43 48.80 -77.71 95.94
N ILE A 44 47.79 -76.86 95.74
CA ILE A 44 46.44 -77.03 96.31
C ILE A 44 45.70 -78.21 95.68
N ARG A 45 45.99 -78.55 94.41
CA ARG A 45 45.41 -79.71 93.72
C ARG A 45 45.64 -81.03 94.46
N LYS A 46 46.76 -81.18 95.18
CA LYS A 46 47.04 -82.38 95.98
C LYS A 46 46.07 -82.58 97.15
N ALA A 47 45.45 -81.50 97.63
CA ALA A 47 44.47 -81.52 98.72
C ALA A 47 43.01 -81.52 98.22
N SER A 48 42.67 -80.73 97.19
CA SER A 48 41.30 -80.69 96.63
C SER A 48 41.23 -80.02 95.25
N VAL A 49 40.54 -80.67 94.30
CA VAL A 49 40.30 -80.17 92.93
C VAL A 49 39.32 -78.98 92.92
N ALA A 50 38.36 -78.93 93.83
CA ALA A 50 37.44 -77.79 93.92
C ALA A 50 38.14 -76.52 94.43
N CYS A 51 39.13 -76.67 95.32
CA CYS A 51 39.94 -75.56 95.84
C CYS A 51 40.92 -75.03 94.77
N GLU A 52 41.38 -75.88 93.85
CA GLU A 52 42.20 -75.50 92.69
C GLU A 52 41.45 -74.51 91.77
N ALA A 53 40.18 -74.78 91.45
CA ALA A 53 39.36 -73.92 90.60
C ALA A 53 39.13 -72.53 91.21
N ILE A 54 38.94 -72.45 92.53
CA ILE A 54 38.79 -71.18 93.26
C ILE A 54 40.13 -70.41 93.27
N CYS A 55 41.26 -71.08 93.48
CA CYS A 55 42.60 -70.46 93.41
C CYS A 55 42.88 -69.89 92.01
N MET A 56 42.59 -70.65 90.94
CA MET A 56 42.72 -70.17 89.56
C MET A 56 41.80 -68.98 89.27
N TRP A 57 40.55 -69.01 89.77
CA TRP A 57 39.61 -67.91 89.60
C TRP A 57 40.09 -66.62 90.29
N VAL A 58 40.61 -66.71 91.52
CA VAL A 58 41.19 -65.55 92.22
C VAL A 58 42.39 -64.98 91.47
N ARG A 59 43.32 -65.83 90.99
CA ARG A 59 44.45 -65.40 90.15
C ARG A 59 43.99 -64.77 88.84
N ALA A 60 42.96 -65.31 88.19
CA ALA A 60 42.38 -64.78 86.96
C ALA A 60 41.68 -63.42 87.17
N MET A 61 40.98 -63.23 88.29
CA MET A 61 40.34 -61.95 88.62
C MET A 61 41.35 -60.85 88.94
N VAL A 62 42.46 -61.19 89.60
CA VAL A 62 43.57 -60.24 89.85
C VAL A 62 44.25 -59.85 88.53
N ARG A 63 44.47 -60.82 87.61
CA ARG A 63 44.97 -60.52 86.25
C ARG A 63 43.98 -59.65 85.44
N TYR A 64 42.69 -59.96 85.51
CA TYR A 64 41.64 -59.18 84.84
C TYR A 64 41.61 -57.74 85.35
N TYR A 65 41.67 -57.52 86.67
CA TYR A 65 41.74 -56.18 87.27
C TYR A 65 42.94 -55.37 86.74
N ASN A 66 44.12 -55.97 86.68
CA ASN A 66 45.32 -55.30 86.17
C ASN A 66 45.23 -54.94 84.68
N VAL A 67 44.67 -55.82 83.85
CA VAL A 67 44.43 -55.56 82.42
C VAL A 67 43.32 -54.52 82.22
N ALA A 68 42.24 -54.59 83.01
CA ALA A 68 41.16 -53.61 82.99
C ALA A 68 41.65 -52.21 83.38
N LYS A 69 42.52 -52.10 84.40
CA LYS A 69 43.20 -50.83 84.79
C LYS A 69 44.06 -50.26 83.67
N ALA A 70 44.76 -51.11 82.91
CA ALA A 70 45.57 -50.69 81.77
C ALA A 70 44.75 -50.32 80.51
N VAL A 71 43.58 -50.96 80.30
CA VAL A 71 42.71 -50.76 79.12
C VAL A 71 41.66 -49.66 79.34
N ALA A 72 41.30 -49.36 80.58
CA ALA A 72 40.41 -48.26 80.95
C ALA A 72 40.80 -46.90 80.32
N PRO A 73 42.06 -46.43 80.40
CA PRO A 73 42.45 -45.16 79.76
C PRO A 73 42.37 -45.23 78.23
N LYS A 74 42.61 -46.40 77.62
CA LYS A 74 42.50 -46.58 76.16
C LYS A 74 41.03 -46.58 75.69
N ARG A 75 40.13 -47.21 76.44
CA ARG A 75 38.68 -47.18 76.19
C ARG A 75 38.08 -45.80 76.40
N ALA A 76 38.57 -45.04 77.40
CA ALA A 76 38.17 -43.66 77.60
C ALA A 76 38.63 -42.76 76.43
N LYS A 77 39.89 -42.89 76.00
CA LYS A 77 40.42 -42.16 74.83
C LYS A 77 39.70 -42.52 73.53
N LEU A 78 39.39 -43.79 73.30
CA LEU A 78 38.61 -44.22 72.14
C LEU A 78 37.23 -43.57 72.12
N ARG A 79 36.51 -43.61 73.25
CA ARG A 79 35.18 -43.02 73.37
C ARG A 79 35.20 -41.49 73.17
N GLN A 80 36.25 -40.83 73.65
CA GLN A 80 36.45 -39.40 73.44
C GLN A 80 36.72 -39.08 71.96
N ALA A 81 37.58 -39.85 71.30
CA ALA A 81 37.87 -39.68 69.87
C ALA A 81 36.67 -40.03 68.97
N GLU A 82 35.87 -41.03 69.33
CA GLU A 82 34.62 -41.39 68.64
C GLU A 82 33.58 -40.25 68.76
N GLU A 83 33.47 -39.62 69.93
CA GLU A 83 32.56 -38.49 70.12
C GLU A 83 33.05 -37.24 69.38
N GLU A 84 34.36 -36.95 69.41
CA GLU A 84 34.96 -35.86 68.61
C GLU A 84 34.79 -36.12 67.11
N LEU A 85 34.97 -37.36 66.64
CA LEU A 85 34.73 -37.75 65.25
C LEU A 85 33.25 -37.58 64.89
N ARG A 86 32.33 -37.96 65.77
CA ARG A 86 30.88 -37.82 65.55
C ARG A 86 30.50 -36.35 65.41
N VAL A 87 30.98 -35.49 66.30
CA VAL A 87 30.73 -34.03 66.26
C VAL A 87 31.32 -33.40 65.00
N THR A 88 32.56 -33.72 64.66
CA THR A 88 33.22 -33.17 63.46
C THR A 88 32.58 -33.67 62.17
N THR A 89 32.16 -34.94 62.10
CA THR A 89 31.45 -35.50 60.93
C THR A 89 30.06 -34.88 60.79
N CYS A 90 29.35 -34.63 61.89
CA CYS A 90 28.07 -33.93 61.89
C CYS A 90 28.23 -32.50 61.34
N ASN A 91 29.25 -31.77 61.83
CA ASN A 91 29.56 -30.41 61.36
C ASN A 91 29.97 -30.39 59.88
N LEU A 92 30.78 -31.36 59.43
CA LEU A 92 31.19 -31.50 58.03
C LEU A 92 29.96 -31.73 57.12
N ASN A 93 29.07 -32.64 57.52
CA ASN A 93 27.86 -32.95 56.75
C ASN A 93 26.91 -31.75 56.71
N ALA A 94 26.75 -31.02 57.82
CA ALA A 94 25.97 -29.79 57.85
C ALA A 94 26.57 -28.69 56.94
N ALA A 95 27.90 -28.55 56.92
CA ALA A 95 28.59 -27.61 56.04
C ALA A 95 28.45 -28.01 54.56
N LYS A 96 28.58 -29.29 54.22
CA LYS A 96 28.37 -29.82 52.86
C LYS A 96 26.93 -29.62 52.38
N ALA A 97 25.94 -29.84 53.24
CA ALA A 97 24.53 -29.61 52.91
C ALA A 97 24.26 -28.12 52.61
N ARG A 98 24.82 -27.20 53.42
CA ARG A 98 24.73 -25.76 53.13
C ARG A 98 25.42 -25.38 51.83
N LEU A 99 26.58 -25.96 51.54
CA LEU A 99 27.30 -25.71 50.29
C LEU A 99 26.43 -26.13 49.09
N GLN A 100 25.86 -27.34 49.12
CA GLN A 100 24.97 -27.82 48.06
C GLN A 100 23.71 -26.94 47.89
N GLU A 101 23.12 -26.46 48.98
CA GLU A 101 21.98 -25.54 48.91
C GLU A 101 22.36 -24.20 48.24
N VAL A 102 23.54 -23.67 48.58
CA VAL A 102 24.07 -22.44 47.98
C VAL A 102 24.41 -22.66 46.51
N GLU A 103 25.07 -23.77 46.15
CA GLU A 103 25.39 -24.14 44.76
C GLU A 103 24.12 -24.29 43.91
N ALA A 104 23.12 -25.02 44.40
CA ALA A 104 21.84 -25.16 43.70
C ALA A 104 21.12 -23.82 43.54
N ARG A 105 21.22 -22.93 44.53
CA ARG A 105 20.66 -21.57 44.44
C ARG A 105 21.42 -20.71 43.43
N ILE A 106 22.74 -20.86 43.32
CA ILE A 106 23.56 -20.17 42.32
C ILE A 106 23.19 -20.65 40.91
N GLU A 107 23.06 -21.96 40.68
CA GLU A 107 22.63 -22.51 39.39
C GLU A 107 21.26 -21.99 38.99
N ARG A 108 20.28 -22.02 39.89
CA ARG A 108 18.94 -21.48 39.61
C ARG A 108 18.98 -19.99 39.27
N LEU A 109 19.76 -19.20 40.02
CA LEU A 109 19.93 -17.77 39.74
C LEU A 109 20.64 -17.52 38.40
N ALA A 110 21.58 -18.39 38.01
CA ALA A 110 22.26 -18.30 36.72
C ALA A 110 21.31 -18.59 35.55
N GLU A 111 20.44 -19.60 35.69
CA GLU A 111 19.40 -19.90 34.70
C GLU A 111 18.37 -18.76 34.59
N GLU A 112 17.86 -18.27 35.72
CA GLU A 112 16.93 -17.13 35.76
C GLU A 112 17.56 -15.88 35.11
N PHE A 113 18.85 -15.62 35.38
CA PHE A 113 19.59 -14.52 34.78
C PHE A 113 19.76 -14.69 33.27
N ALA A 114 20.09 -15.91 32.79
CA ALA A 114 20.21 -16.20 31.36
C ALA A 114 18.89 -15.97 30.61
N VAL A 115 17.77 -16.46 31.16
CA VAL A 115 16.43 -16.25 30.60
C VAL A 115 16.06 -14.77 30.60
N ALA A 116 16.34 -14.05 31.69
CA ALA A 116 16.08 -12.61 31.78
C ALA A 116 16.92 -11.81 30.78
N MET A 117 18.18 -12.18 30.58
CA MET A 117 19.07 -11.55 29.59
C MET A 117 18.60 -11.80 28.16
N GLN A 118 18.21 -13.03 27.82
CA GLN A 118 17.65 -13.34 26.50
C GLN A 118 16.37 -12.53 26.23
N LYS A 119 15.48 -12.45 27.23
CA LYS A 119 14.26 -11.64 27.13
C LYS A 119 14.56 -10.15 26.96
N LYS A 120 15.57 -9.62 27.66
CA LYS A 120 16.03 -8.24 27.51
C LYS A 120 16.55 -7.98 26.09
N GLU A 121 17.37 -8.86 25.53
CA GLU A 121 17.88 -8.72 24.16
C GLU A 121 16.76 -8.74 23.13
N GLN A 122 15.80 -9.67 23.27
CA GLN A 122 14.65 -9.77 22.39
C GLN A 122 13.79 -8.50 22.45
N LEU A 123 13.44 -8.01 23.64
CA LEU A 123 12.71 -6.76 23.80
C LEU A 123 13.47 -5.55 23.22
N THR A 124 14.80 -5.53 23.36
CA THR A 124 15.64 -4.46 22.79
C THR A 124 15.59 -4.48 21.27
N LEU A 125 15.57 -5.67 20.66
CA LEU A 125 15.45 -5.83 19.21
C LEU A 125 14.05 -5.44 18.73
N ASP A 126 13.00 -5.84 19.45
CA ASP A 126 11.61 -5.49 19.15
C ASP A 126 11.39 -3.97 19.23
N ILE A 127 11.96 -3.29 20.23
CA ILE A 127 11.91 -1.83 20.35
C ILE A 127 12.57 -1.16 19.15
N LYS A 128 13.77 -1.63 18.75
CA LYS A 128 14.47 -1.08 17.58
C LYS A 128 13.65 -1.27 16.29
N MET A 129 13.08 -2.45 16.09
CA MET A 129 12.23 -2.74 14.94
C MET A 129 10.96 -1.88 14.94
N CYS A 130 10.34 -1.69 16.11
CA CYS A 130 9.18 -0.82 16.26
C CYS A 130 9.52 0.64 15.94
N GLN A 131 10.65 1.15 16.43
CA GLN A 131 11.10 2.51 16.13
C GLN A 131 11.30 2.74 14.64
N VAL A 132 11.92 1.78 13.93
CA VAL A 132 12.08 1.85 12.46
C VAL A 132 10.71 1.87 11.78
N LYS A 133 9.77 1.02 12.22
CA LYS A 133 8.41 0.99 11.67
C LYS A 133 7.65 2.30 11.89
N VAL A 134 7.75 2.91 13.08
CA VAL A 134 7.13 4.22 13.38
C VAL A 134 7.74 5.33 12.54
N ASN A 135 9.07 5.41 12.46
CA ASN A 135 9.77 6.41 11.67
C ASN A 135 9.42 6.31 10.16
N ARG A 136 9.11 5.10 9.68
CA ARG A 136 8.63 4.85 8.31
C ARG A 136 7.14 5.17 8.13
N ALA A 137 6.32 4.86 9.13
CA ALA A 137 4.87 5.06 9.07
C ALA A 137 4.48 6.54 9.13
N GLN A 138 5.16 7.35 9.95
CA GLN A 138 4.79 8.74 10.16
C GLN A 138 4.78 9.57 8.85
N PRO A 139 5.84 9.56 8.01
CA PRO A 139 5.82 10.29 6.73
C PRO A 139 4.80 9.74 5.73
N LEU A 140 4.51 8.43 5.78
CA LEU A 140 3.47 7.84 4.94
C LEU A 140 2.08 8.32 5.36
N LEU A 141 1.80 8.38 6.66
CA LEU A 141 0.48 8.71 7.20
C LEU A 141 0.18 10.20 7.03
N GLU A 142 1.14 11.06 7.37
CA GLU A 142 1.09 12.50 7.03
C GLU A 142 1.05 12.70 5.50
N GLY A 143 1.81 11.87 4.77
CA GLY A 143 1.86 11.83 3.31
C GLY A 143 0.50 11.63 2.65
N LEU A 144 -0.17 10.56 3.05
CA LEU A 144 -1.42 10.05 2.48
C LEU A 144 -2.65 10.74 3.04
N SER A 145 -2.59 11.38 4.21
CA SER A 145 -3.72 12.13 4.77
C SER A 145 -4.13 13.29 3.87
N ASP A 146 -3.16 14.11 3.41
CA ASP A 146 -3.44 15.22 2.48
C ASP A 146 -4.07 14.71 1.18
N GLU A 147 -3.59 13.55 0.70
CA GLU A 147 -4.05 12.94 -0.54
C GLU A 147 -5.46 12.35 -0.39
N GLN A 148 -5.75 11.77 0.77
CA GLN A 148 -7.09 11.31 1.14
C GLN A 148 -8.08 12.47 1.16
N GLU A 149 -7.75 13.60 1.81
CA GLU A 149 -8.60 14.79 1.84
C GLU A 149 -8.86 15.30 0.42
N ARG A 150 -7.80 15.45 -0.38
CA ARG A 150 -7.89 15.91 -1.77
C ARG A 150 -8.75 15.00 -2.65
N TRP A 151 -8.55 13.68 -2.57
CA TRP A 151 -9.37 12.73 -3.33
C TRP A 151 -10.82 12.72 -2.86
N THR A 152 -11.06 12.94 -1.56
CA THR A 152 -12.42 13.04 -1.01
C THR A 152 -13.12 14.28 -1.55
N GLU A 153 -12.47 15.45 -1.52
CA GLU A 153 -12.99 16.69 -2.10
C GLU A 153 -13.24 16.56 -3.62
N GLN A 154 -12.29 15.97 -4.36
CA GLN A 154 -12.44 15.72 -5.80
C GLN A 154 -13.57 14.74 -6.09
N ALA A 155 -13.76 13.72 -5.27
CA ALA A 155 -14.85 12.75 -5.41
C ALA A 155 -16.21 13.41 -5.15
N GLU A 156 -16.32 14.27 -4.13
CA GLU A 156 -17.53 15.05 -3.86
C GLU A 156 -17.83 16.04 -4.98
N MET A 157 -16.84 16.79 -5.45
CA MET A 157 -16.98 17.69 -6.59
C MET A 157 -17.42 16.92 -7.84
N SER A 158 -16.82 15.77 -8.12
CA SER A 158 -17.18 14.93 -9.26
C SER A 158 -18.59 14.37 -9.13
N ARG A 159 -19.03 14.01 -7.91
CA ARG A 159 -20.41 13.58 -7.64
C ARG A 159 -21.40 14.72 -7.91
N ASN A 160 -21.10 15.92 -7.47
CA ASN A 160 -21.92 17.10 -7.74
C ASN A 160 -22.00 17.39 -9.24
N LEU A 161 -20.87 17.31 -9.96
CA LEU A 161 -20.85 17.48 -11.42
C LEU A 161 -21.63 16.38 -12.14
N TYR A 162 -21.59 15.15 -11.64
CA TYR A 162 -22.30 14.01 -12.22
C TYR A 162 -23.81 14.24 -12.26
N GLU A 163 -24.38 14.85 -11.21
CA GLU A 163 -25.81 15.19 -11.17
C GLU A 163 -26.21 16.22 -12.22
N LEU A 164 -25.28 17.08 -12.67
CA LEU A 164 -25.52 18.14 -13.66
C LEU A 164 -25.40 17.65 -15.11
N ILE A 165 -24.77 16.49 -15.35
CA ILE A 165 -24.52 15.93 -16.68
C ILE A 165 -25.80 15.85 -17.53
N PRO A 166 -26.95 15.36 -17.04
CA PRO A 166 -28.14 15.25 -17.86
C PRO A 166 -28.58 16.60 -18.45
N GLY A 167 -28.59 17.66 -17.64
CA GLY A 167 -28.94 19.01 -18.10
C GLY A 167 -27.96 19.54 -19.15
N HIS A 168 -26.65 19.40 -18.88
CA HIS A 168 -25.61 19.85 -19.81
C HIS A 168 -25.61 19.08 -21.13
N ALA A 169 -25.81 17.77 -21.06
CA ALA A 169 -25.88 16.89 -22.21
C ALA A 169 -27.07 17.21 -23.11
N ILE A 170 -28.24 17.55 -22.55
CA ILE A 170 -29.43 17.92 -23.34
C ILE A 170 -29.17 19.19 -24.16
N VAL A 171 -28.66 20.25 -23.53
CA VAL A 171 -28.36 21.52 -24.21
C VAL A 171 -27.29 21.32 -25.29
N SER A 172 -26.21 20.62 -24.94
CA SER A 172 -25.10 20.38 -25.87
C SER A 172 -25.49 19.46 -27.02
N ALA A 173 -26.29 18.41 -26.77
CA ALA A 173 -26.82 17.54 -27.81
C ALA A 173 -27.79 18.29 -28.73
N GLY A 174 -28.63 19.17 -28.17
CA GLY A 174 -29.49 20.07 -28.94
C GLY A 174 -28.68 20.97 -29.87
N MET A 175 -27.60 21.57 -29.36
CA MET A 175 -26.71 22.42 -30.15
C MET A 175 -26.01 21.63 -31.27
N ILE A 176 -25.46 20.45 -30.98
CA ILE A 176 -24.80 19.59 -31.98
C ILE A 176 -25.78 19.12 -33.05
N ALA A 177 -27.02 18.80 -32.67
CA ALA A 177 -28.01 18.26 -33.60
C ALA A 177 -28.65 19.34 -34.48
N TYR A 178 -28.95 20.51 -33.91
CA TYR A 178 -29.81 21.52 -34.53
C TYR A 178 -29.17 22.91 -34.66
N GLY A 179 -28.21 23.25 -33.82
CA GLY A 179 -27.61 24.58 -33.76
C GLY A 179 -26.72 24.94 -34.96
N GLY A 180 -26.15 23.93 -35.61
CA GLY A 180 -25.11 24.08 -36.64
C GLY A 180 -25.42 25.09 -37.75
N ALA A 181 -26.62 25.09 -38.30
CA ALA A 181 -26.99 25.94 -39.44
C ALA A 181 -27.27 27.41 -39.06
N PHE A 182 -27.41 27.71 -37.77
CA PHE A 182 -27.82 29.02 -37.28
C PHE A 182 -26.65 29.94 -36.95
N THR A 183 -26.94 31.24 -36.87
CA THR A 183 -25.98 32.28 -36.45
C THR A 183 -25.77 32.26 -34.92
N SER A 184 -24.70 32.91 -34.45
CA SER A 184 -24.36 32.99 -33.03
C SER A 184 -25.53 33.53 -32.17
N ALA A 185 -26.14 34.64 -32.59
CA ALA A 185 -27.28 35.23 -31.87
C ALA A 185 -28.48 34.27 -31.73
N TYR A 186 -28.80 33.51 -32.78
CA TYR A 186 -29.92 32.56 -32.73
C TYR A 186 -29.57 31.34 -31.88
N ARG A 187 -28.31 30.86 -31.94
CA ARG A 187 -27.80 29.80 -31.06
C ARG A 187 -27.90 30.18 -29.58
N GLY A 188 -27.49 31.39 -29.22
CA GLY A 188 -27.63 31.90 -27.85
C GLY A 188 -29.09 32.01 -27.39
N ALA A 189 -30.00 32.40 -28.29
CA ALA A 189 -31.44 32.40 -28.00
C ALA A 189 -32.01 30.99 -27.78
N LEU A 190 -31.57 30.00 -28.57
CA LEU A 190 -31.92 28.59 -28.39
C LEU A 190 -31.41 28.05 -27.06
N GLU A 191 -30.13 28.27 -26.74
CA GLU A 191 -29.55 27.83 -25.46
C GLU A 191 -30.30 28.44 -24.28
N THR A 192 -30.61 29.75 -24.33
CA THR A 192 -31.38 30.44 -23.29
C THR A 192 -32.77 29.84 -23.11
N SER A 193 -33.46 29.56 -24.22
CA SER A 193 -34.78 28.92 -24.22
C SER A 193 -34.73 27.51 -23.62
N TRP A 194 -33.74 26.70 -24.03
CA TRP A 194 -33.55 25.34 -23.53
C TRP A 194 -33.21 25.32 -22.04
N VAL A 195 -32.32 26.20 -21.58
CA VAL A 195 -31.97 26.33 -20.15
C VAL A 195 -33.17 26.78 -19.33
N SER A 196 -34.00 27.71 -19.84
CA SER A 196 -35.27 28.06 -19.18
C SER A 196 -36.18 26.85 -19.04
N LYS A 197 -36.26 26.00 -20.07
CA LYS A 197 -37.10 24.80 -20.02
C LYS A 197 -36.56 23.74 -19.06
N LEU A 198 -35.23 23.59 -18.96
CA LEU A 198 -34.61 22.73 -17.96
C LEU A 198 -34.96 23.17 -16.53
N ARG A 199 -35.01 24.49 -16.29
CA ARG A 199 -35.42 25.06 -15.00
C ARG A 199 -36.88 24.74 -14.67
N GLU A 200 -37.79 24.90 -15.62
CA GLU A 200 -39.20 24.52 -15.45
C GLU A 200 -39.37 23.03 -15.12
N MET A 201 -38.59 22.17 -15.76
CA MET A 201 -38.62 20.71 -15.56
C MET A 201 -37.81 20.24 -14.35
N LYS A 202 -37.20 21.16 -13.60
CA LYS A 202 -36.35 20.87 -12.41
C LYS A 202 -35.22 19.88 -12.70
N ILE A 203 -34.64 19.93 -13.90
CA ILE A 203 -33.46 19.13 -14.23
C ILE A 203 -32.23 19.85 -13.67
N PRO A 204 -31.34 19.19 -12.90
CA PRO A 204 -30.12 19.81 -12.39
C PRO A 204 -29.22 20.30 -13.54
N HIS A 205 -28.78 21.56 -13.46
CA HIS A 205 -27.88 22.17 -14.43
C HIS A 205 -27.16 23.37 -13.81
N THR A 206 -26.05 23.78 -14.44
CA THR A 206 -25.34 25.01 -14.08
C THR A 206 -26.03 26.20 -14.73
N SER A 207 -26.14 27.31 -14.01
CA SER A 207 -26.59 28.58 -14.58
C SER A 207 -25.69 28.99 -15.76
N GLY A 208 -26.29 29.21 -16.94
CA GLY A 208 -25.54 29.58 -18.14
C GLY A 208 -24.82 28.40 -18.84
N CYS A 209 -25.29 27.17 -18.63
CA CYS A 209 -24.77 26.00 -19.34
C CYS A 209 -24.81 26.19 -20.87
N ASN A 210 -23.66 26.01 -21.52
CA ASN A 210 -23.49 26.10 -22.97
C ASN A 210 -22.63 24.96 -23.52
N LEU A 211 -22.62 24.81 -24.85
CA LEU A 211 -21.85 23.77 -25.54
C LEU A 211 -20.34 23.86 -25.23
N ARG A 212 -19.79 25.07 -25.17
CA ARG A 212 -18.35 25.34 -25.01
C ARG A 212 -17.83 24.91 -23.63
N GLN A 213 -18.56 25.20 -22.57
CA GLN A 213 -18.17 24.83 -21.20
C GLN A 213 -18.24 23.32 -20.98
N PHE A 214 -19.19 22.63 -21.62
CA PHE A 214 -19.37 21.20 -21.41
C PHE A 214 -18.46 20.33 -22.29
N LEU A 215 -18.37 20.63 -23.59
CA LEU A 215 -17.64 19.80 -24.56
C LEU A 215 -16.37 20.45 -25.13
N GLY A 216 -16.11 21.71 -24.83
CA GLY A 216 -14.92 22.43 -25.26
C GLY A 216 -13.68 21.97 -24.51
N ASP A 217 -12.72 21.45 -25.26
CA ASP A 217 -11.39 21.13 -24.76
C ASP A 217 -10.43 22.27 -25.16
N PRO A 218 -9.88 23.05 -24.22
CA PRO A 218 -8.98 24.16 -24.51
C PRO A 218 -7.77 23.76 -25.38
N MET A 219 -7.28 22.53 -25.23
CA MET A 219 -6.16 22.03 -26.03
C MET A 219 -6.57 21.78 -27.48
N LYS A 220 -7.75 21.20 -27.71
CA LYS A 220 -8.28 21.03 -29.07
C LYS A 220 -8.62 22.37 -29.70
N VAL A 221 -9.27 23.28 -28.96
CA VAL A 221 -9.58 24.63 -29.44
C VAL A 221 -8.32 25.34 -29.93
N ARG A 222 -7.23 25.26 -29.17
CA ARG A 222 -5.94 25.79 -29.60
C ARG A 222 -5.40 25.09 -30.85
N GLN A 223 -5.44 23.76 -30.91
CA GLN A 223 -5.00 23.03 -32.10
C GLN A 223 -5.77 23.50 -33.34
N TRP A 224 -7.07 23.76 -33.18
CA TRP A 224 -7.89 24.32 -34.25
C TRP A 224 -7.46 25.74 -34.61
N THR A 225 -7.16 26.59 -33.62
CA THR A 225 -6.62 27.94 -33.87
C THR A 225 -5.32 27.89 -34.66
N VAL A 226 -4.39 27.00 -34.31
CA VAL A 226 -3.13 26.81 -35.05
C VAL A 226 -3.42 26.31 -36.48
N ALA A 227 -4.43 25.47 -36.66
CA ALA A 227 -4.90 25.03 -37.97
C ALA A 227 -5.65 26.13 -38.76
N GLY A 228 -5.89 27.30 -38.16
CA GLY A 228 -6.50 28.46 -38.83
C GLY A 228 -7.98 28.67 -38.53
N LEU A 229 -8.56 27.98 -37.54
CA LEU A 229 -9.90 28.28 -37.04
C LEU A 229 -9.87 29.57 -36.20
N PRO A 230 -10.74 30.55 -36.47
CA PRO A 230 -10.80 31.75 -35.64
C PRO A 230 -11.22 31.48 -34.19
N LYS A 231 -10.96 32.44 -33.30
CA LYS A 231 -11.22 32.33 -31.85
C LYS A 231 -12.60 32.83 -31.42
N ASP A 232 -13.42 33.32 -32.34
CA ASP A 232 -14.77 33.79 -32.05
C ASP A 232 -15.68 32.65 -31.58
N GLU A 233 -16.77 33.00 -30.91
CA GLU A 233 -17.65 32.02 -30.26
C GLU A 233 -18.24 31.02 -31.27
N LEU A 234 -18.70 31.51 -32.43
CA LEU A 234 -19.31 30.70 -33.48
C LEU A 234 -18.32 29.69 -34.07
N SER A 235 -17.09 30.14 -34.35
CA SER A 235 -16.02 29.30 -34.87
C SER A 235 -15.65 28.18 -33.91
N VAL A 236 -15.50 28.50 -32.61
CA VAL A 236 -15.21 27.48 -31.58
C VAL A 236 -16.34 26.46 -31.46
N GLU A 237 -17.60 26.90 -31.44
CA GLU A 237 -18.75 26.00 -31.44
C GLU A 237 -18.79 25.11 -32.69
N ASN A 238 -18.55 25.68 -33.87
CA ASN A 238 -18.46 24.91 -35.10
C ASN A 238 -17.35 23.85 -35.03
N GLY A 239 -16.18 24.19 -34.47
CA GLY A 239 -15.10 23.24 -34.20
C GLY A 239 -15.54 22.08 -33.31
N ILE A 240 -16.27 22.38 -32.22
CA ILE A 240 -16.82 21.36 -31.31
C ILE A 240 -17.84 20.47 -32.04
N ILE A 241 -18.75 21.05 -32.84
CA ILE A 241 -19.74 20.27 -33.59
C ILE A 241 -19.05 19.38 -34.62
N ILE A 242 -18.01 19.86 -35.32
CA ILE A 242 -17.22 19.04 -36.25
C ILE A 242 -16.54 17.86 -35.56
N ASP A 243 -15.97 18.07 -34.36
CA ASP A 243 -15.28 17.02 -33.61
C ASP A 243 -16.23 15.99 -32.97
N ARG A 244 -17.43 16.42 -32.55
CA ARG A 244 -18.39 15.59 -31.79
C ARG A 244 -19.55 15.04 -32.60
N SER A 245 -19.83 15.57 -33.80
CA SER A 245 -20.93 15.11 -34.64
C SER A 245 -20.69 13.70 -35.19
N ARG A 246 -21.77 12.92 -35.25
CA ARG A 246 -21.74 11.56 -35.84
C ARG A 246 -21.97 11.60 -37.35
N ARG A 247 -22.79 12.55 -37.81
CA ARG A 247 -23.08 12.82 -39.23
C ARG A 247 -22.01 13.74 -39.79
N TRP A 248 -21.67 13.54 -41.06
CA TRP A 248 -20.62 14.33 -41.71
C TRP A 248 -20.99 15.81 -41.82
N PRO A 249 -20.04 16.73 -41.53
CA PRO A 249 -20.28 18.17 -41.60
C PRO A 249 -20.31 18.68 -43.05
N LEU A 250 -21.34 19.46 -43.36
CA LEU A 250 -21.48 20.26 -44.57
C LEU A 250 -21.41 21.74 -44.19
N MET A 251 -20.29 22.38 -44.53
CA MET A 251 -19.96 23.73 -44.10
C MET A 251 -20.29 24.75 -45.19
N ILE A 252 -21.18 25.69 -44.86
CA ILE A 252 -21.51 26.85 -45.68
C ILE A 252 -20.43 27.90 -45.43
N ASP A 253 -19.46 27.98 -46.33
CA ASP A 253 -18.18 28.66 -46.13
C ASP A 253 -17.83 29.58 -47.31
N PRO A 254 -18.53 30.73 -47.48
CA PRO A 254 -18.30 31.62 -48.59
C PRO A 254 -16.90 32.27 -48.58
N GLN A 255 -16.25 32.36 -47.41
CA GLN A 255 -14.90 32.94 -47.26
C GLN A 255 -13.78 31.89 -47.24
N SER A 256 -14.09 30.61 -47.47
CA SER A 256 -13.11 29.51 -47.47
C SER A 256 -12.28 29.42 -46.17
N GLN A 257 -12.86 29.81 -45.02
CA GLN A 257 -12.23 29.69 -43.71
C GLN A 257 -12.23 28.23 -43.25
N ALA A 258 -13.40 27.58 -43.29
CA ALA A 258 -13.56 26.18 -42.93
C ALA A 258 -12.75 25.26 -43.87
N ASN A 259 -12.72 25.57 -45.16
CA ASN A 259 -11.93 24.84 -46.15
C ASN A 259 -10.43 24.85 -45.80
N ARG A 260 -9.86 26.02 -45.51
CA ARG A 260 -8.45 26.16 -45.10
C ARG A 260 -8.18 25.44 -43.77
N PHE A 261 -9.07 25.62 -42.79
CA PHE A 261 -8.99 24.97 -41.50
C PHE A 261 -8.93 23.44 -41.62
N ILE A 262 -9.87 22.81 -42.34
CA ILE A 262 -9.90 21.35 -42.52
C ILE A 262 -8.70 20.85 -43.31
N LYS A 263 -8.23 21.58 -44.34
CA LYS A 263 -7.00 21.23 -45.07
C LYS A 263 -5.76 21.22 -44.16
N ASN A 264 -5.61 22.23 -43.31
CA ASN A 264 -4.48 22.29 -42.38
C ASN A 264 -4.55 21.20 -41.33
N MET A 265 -5.76 20.91 -40.81
CA MET A 265 -5.98 19.82 -39.86
C MET A 265 -5.72 18.45 -40.51
N GLY A 266 -6.17 18.25 -41.75
CA GLY A 266 -5.98 17.02 -42.51
C GLY A 266 -4.52 16.75 -42.88
N LYS A 267 -3.73 17.79 -43.22
CA LYS A 267 -2.28 17.65 -43.49
C LYS A 267 -1.49 17.17 -42.26
N ALA A 268 -1.98 17.45 -41.06
CA ALA A 268 -1.38 16.99 -39.82
C ALA A 268 -1.86 15.57 -39.41
N SER A 269 -2.77 14.94 -40.15
CA SER A 269 -3.27 13.60 -39.88
C SER A 269 -2.32 12.51 -40.38
N ASP A 270 -2.00 11.55 -39.51
CA ASP A 270 -1.18 10.38 -39.86
C ASP A 270 -1.83 9.46 -40.91
N GLN A 271 -3.16 9.54 -41.07
CA GLN A 271 -3.95 8.69 -41.97
C GLN A 271 -4.00 9.22 -43.41
N GLY A 272 -3.43 10.40 -43.66
CA GLY A 272 -3.47 11.07 -44.95
C GLY A 272 -4.77 11.84 -45.20
N PHE A 273 -4.71 12.75 -46.17
CA PHE A 273 -5.77 13.69 -46.51
C PHE A 273 -5.88 13.87 -48.01
N GLU A 274 -7.11 13.91 -48.51
CA GLU A 274 -7.43 14.06 -49.94
C GLU A 274 -8.47 15.17 -50.14
N THR A 275 -8.32 15.94 -51.22
CA THR A 275 -9.27 16.98 -51.61
C THR A 275 -9.83 16.64 -52.98
N CYS A 276 -11.15 16.60 -53.11
CA CYS A 276 -11.79 16.22 -54.37
C CYS A 276 -12.95 17.16 -54.70
N LYS A 277 -13.31 17.25 -55.98
CA LYS A 277 -14.53 17.91 -56.45
C LYS A 277 -15.46 16.87 -57.07
N LEU A 278 -16.77 17.09 -56.95
CA LEU A 278 -17.78 16.20 -57.55
C LEU A 278 -17.69 16.14 -59.09
N THR A 279 -17.03 17.11 -59.72
CA THR A 279 -16.79 17.17 -61.17
C THR A 279 -15.66 16.25 -61.65
N ASP A 280 -14.86 15.70 -60.73
CA ASP A 280 -13.65 14.96 -61.09
C ASP A 280 -14.01 13.54 -61.53
N GLY A 281 -13.57 13.12 -62.72
CA GLY A 281 -13.89 11.80 -63.27
C GLY A 281 -13.34 10.61 -62.45
N SER A 282 -12.31 10.84 -61.64
CA SER A 282 -11.72 9.85 -60.72
C SER A 282 -12.34 9.86 -59.31
N PHE A 283 -13.27 10.78 -59.02
CA PHE A 283 -13.81 11.04 -57.70
C PHE A 283 -14.27 9.77 -56.97
N LEU A 284 -15.10 8.94 -57.60
CA LEU A 284 -15.62 7.71 -56.98
C LEU A 284 -14.51 6.73 -56.63
N ARG A 285 -13.50 6.59 -57.49
CA ARG A 285 -12.36 5.71 -57.25
C ARG A 285 -11.51 6.21 -56.07
N GLU A 286 -11.27 7.51 -55.99
CA GLU A 286 -10.54 8.12 -54.87
C GLU A 286 -11.31 8.01 -53.56
N MET A 287 -12.64 8.13 -53.61
CA MET A 287 -13.51 7.91 -52.46
C MET A 287 -13.46 6.45 -51.97
N GLU A 288 -13.56 5.47 -52.88
CA GLU A 288 -13.43 4.04 -52.57
C GLU A 288 -12.10 3.76 -51.84
N LEU A 289 -10.98 4.26 -52.37
CA LEU A 289 -9.65 4.09 -51.77
C LEU A 289 -9.55 4.81 -50.41
N SER A 290 -10.12 6.00 -50.29
CA SER A 290 -10.08 6.78 -49.05
C SER A 290 -10.86 6.10 -47.93
N VAL A 291 -12.03 5.51 -48.23
CA VAL A 291 -12.82 4.72 -47.28
C VAL A 291 -12.05 3.46 -46.85
N GLN A 292 -11.41 2.76 -47.79
CA GLN A 292 -10.62 1.56 -47.52
C GLN A 292 -9.41 1.85 -46.63
N PHE A 293 -8.66 2.91 -46.91
CA PHE A 293 -7.43 3.25 -46.19
C PHE A 293 -7.64 4.17 -44.99
N GLY A 294 -8.85 4.70 -44.77
CA GLY A 294 -9.15 5.58 -43.64
C GLY A 294 -8.64 7.01 -43.80
N LYS A 295 -8.40 7.46 -45.03
CA LYS A 295 -8.00 8.84 -45.31
C LYS A 295 -9.11 9.82 -44.95
N TRP A 296 -8.74 11.05 -44.63
CA TRP A 296 -9.70 12.14 -44.51
C TRP A 296 -9.96 12.75 -45.88
N VAL A 297 -11.23 12.99 -46.21
CA VAL A 297 -11.63 13.54 -47.52
C VAL A 297 -12.38 14.85 -47.32
N LEU A 298 -11.97 15.87 -48.06
CA LEU A 298 -12.70 17.14 -48.17
C LEU A 298 -13.28 17.28 -49.59
N ILE A 299 -14.60 17.30 -49.68
CA ILE A 299 -15.31 17.62 -50.93
C ILE A 299 -15.51 19.13 -51.02
N GLU A 300 -14.96 19.73 -52.06
CA GLU A 300 -15.05 21.18 -52.29
C GLU A 300 -16.21 21.56 -53.20
N ASN A 301 -16.80 22.72 -52.94
CA ASN A 301 -17.85 23.34 -53.76
C ASN A 301 -19.05 22.41 -54.00
N VAL A 302 -19.53 21.79 -52.93
CA VAL A 302 -20.76 20.99 -52.98
C VAL A 302 -21.94 21.89 -53.37
N THR A 303 -22.74 21.42 -54.32
CA THR A 303 -23.94 22.10 -54.81
C THR A 303 -25.17 21.68 -53.99
N GLU A 304 -26.34 22.24 -54.29
CA GLU A 304 -27.59 21.91 -53.59
C GLU A 304 -28.03 20.45 -53.79
N SER A 305 -27.59 19.82 -54.89
CA SER A 305 -27.80 18.39 -55.16
C SER A 305 -26.57 17.57 -54.76
N LEU A 306 -26.74 16.64 -53.82
CA LEU A 306 -25.74 15.65 -53.46
C LEU A 306 -25.77 14.47 -54.45
N ASP A 307 -24.61 13.90 -54.76
CA ASP A 307 -24.51 12.70 -55.59
C ASP A 307 -25.11 11.48 -54.85
N PRO A 308 -26.18 10.83 -55.38
CA PRO A 308 -26.81 9.69 -54.74
C PRO A 308 -25.88 8.49 -54.54
N SER A 309 -24.82 8.34 -55.35
CA SER A 309 -23.86 7.24 -55.20
C SER A 309 -23.09 7.28 -53.86
N LEU A 310 -23.04 8.44 -53.21
CA LEU A 310 -22.40 8.64 -51.90
C LEU A 310 -23.37 8.45 -50.73
N GLU A 311 -24.66 8.21 -50.99
CA GLU A 311 -25.67 8.03 -49.94
C GLU A 311 -25.30 6.95 -48.91
N PRO A 312 -24.73 5.79 -49.29
CA PRO A 312 -24.27 4.79 -48.32
C PRO A 312 -23.19 5.31 -47.37
N ILE A 313 -22.35 6.26 -47.82
CA ILE A 313 -21.31 6.91 -47.00
C ILE A 313 -21.94 7.96 -46.09
N PHE A 314 -22.84 8.79 -46.62
CA PHE A 314 -23.52 9.84 -45.84
C PHE A 314 -24.27 9.25 -44.65
N LEU A 315 -25.02 8.17 -44.91
CA LEU A 315 -25.79 7.46 -43.89
C LEU A 315 -24.96 6.44 -43.08
N GLN A 316 -23.68 6.25 -43.43
CA GLN A 316 -22.79 5.27 -42.81
C GLN A 316 -23.44 3.86 -42.76
N GLN A 317 -24.00 3.40 -43.89
CA GLN A 317 -24.67 2.10 -44.04
C GLN A 317 -23.65 0.95 -44.04
N LYS A 318 -23.04 0.71 -42.87
CA LYS A 318 -22.03 -0.33 -42.67
C LYS A 318 -22.67 -1.70 -42.58
N ILE A 319 -22.18 -2.62 -43.39
CA ILE A 319 -22.55 -4.03 -43.41
C ILE A 319 -21.41 -4.80 -42.77
N LYS A 320 -21.74 -5.72 -41.85
CA LYS A 320 -20.74 -6.60 -41.24
C LYS A 320 -20.50 -7.79 -42.16
N ASP A 321 -19.27 -7.92 -42.65
CA ASP A 321 -18.78 -9.07 -43.41
C ASP A 321 -17.81 -9.89 -42.54
N SER A 322 -17.47 -11.10 -43.01
CA SER A 322 -16.53 -12.03 -42.37
C SER A 322 -15.16 -11.42 -42.04
N GLN A 323 -14.70 -10.44 -42.81
CA GLN A 323 -13.41 -9.77 -42.65
C GLN A 323 -13.48 -8.43 -41.91
N GLY A 324 -14.68 -7.92 -41.59
CA GLY A 324 -14.84 -6.63 -40.92
C GLY A 324 -16.08 -5.85 -41.36
N TRP A 325 -16.08 -4.55 -41.10
CA TRP A 325 -17.13 -3.66 -41.59
C TRP A 325 -16.84 -3.27 -43.05
N CYS A 326 -17.88 -3.26 -43.88
CA CYS A 326 -17.81 -2.85 -45.28
C CYS A 326 -18.98 -1.89 -45.60
N VAL A 327 -18.87 -1.13 -46.68
CA VAL A 327 -19.96 -0.32 -47.24
C VAL A 327 -20.11 -0.66 -48.71
N ARG A 328 -21.35 -0.73 -49.20
CA ARG A 328 -21.61 -0.94 -50.62
C ARG A 328 -21.64 0.41 -51.33
N LEU A 329 -20.72 0.63 -52.25
CA LEU A 329 -20.68 1.80 -53.12
C LEU A 329 -20.95 1.35 -54.55
N ASN A 330 -22.10 1.74 -55.09
CA ASN A 330 -22.63 1.21 -56.35
C ASN A 330 -22.67 -0.34 -56.32
N ASP A 331 -21.90 -0.98 -57.21
CA ASP A 331 -21.82 -2.44 -57.31
C ASP A 331 -20.61 -3.06 -56.57
N LYS A 332 -19.80 -2.24 -55.88
CA LYS A 332 -18.62 -2.72 -55.16
C LYS A 332 -18.83 -2.72 -53.65
N LEU A 333 -18.28 -3.76 -53.01
CA LEU A 333 -18.16 -3.82 -51.56
C LEU A 333 -16.78 -3.30 -51.14
N VAL A 334 -16.76 -2.20 -50.39
CA VAL A 334 -15.52 -1.54 -49.96
C VAL A 334 -15.33 -1.74 -48.46
N PRO A 335 -14.16 -2.22 -48.00
CA PRO A 335 -13.85 -2.30 -46.57
C PRO A 335 -13.94 -0.91 -45.91
N TRP A 336 -14.60 -0.83 -44.75
CA TRP A 336 -14.78 0.41 -44.01
C TRP A 336 -13.68 0.58 -42.96
N SER A 337 -12.84 1.61 -43.11
CA SER A 337 -11.89 1.99 -42.06
C SER A 337 -12.54 2.81 -40.94
N PRO A 338 -12.32 2.50 -39.65
CA PRO A 338 -12.76 3.33 -38.53
C PRO A 338 -12.18 4.75 -38.52
N HIS A 339 -11.04 4.98 -39.19
CA HIS A 339 -10.35 6.27 -39.22
C HIS A 339 -10.84 7.22 -40.32
N PHE A 340 -11.64 6.72 -41.27
CA PHE A 340 -12.18 7.51 -42.36
C PHE A 340 -13.02 8.69 -41.83
N LYS A 341 -12.78 9.88 -42.38
CA LYS A 341 -13.59 11.07 -42.11
C LYS A 341 -13.92 11.81 -43.40
N LEU A 342 -15.16 12.29 -43.50
CA LEU A 342 -15.65 13.06 -44.63
C LEU A 342 -16.05 14.47 -44.20
N PHE A 343 -15.62 15.47 -44.97
CA PHE A 343 -15.94 16.88 -44.80
C PHE A 343 -16.44 17.45 -46.14
N MET A 344 -17.37 18.39 -46.09
CA MET A 344 -17.89 19.05 -47.28
C MET A 344 -17.93 20.56 -47.09
N THR A 345 -17.55 21.32 -48.12
CA THR A 345 -17.67 22.79 -48.13
C THR A 345 -18.49 23.25 -49.32
N THR A 346 -19.25 24.34 -49.15
CA THR A 346 -19.89 25.06 -50.25
C THR A 346 -19.53 26.55 -50.18
N ALA A 347 -19.23 27.13 -51.33
CA ALA A 347 -18.99 28.57 -51.47
C ALA A 347 -20.29 29.37 -51.65
N ASN A 348 -21.43 28.70 -51.88
CA ASN A 348 -22.73 29.37 -51.96
C ASN A 348 -23.10 29.89 -50.57
N PRO A 349 -23.27 31.22 -50.36
CA PRO A 349 -23.60 31.77 -49.05
C PRO A 349 -25.00 31.36 -48.55
N ASN A 350 -25.95 31.13 -49.46
CA ASN A 350 -27.36 30.85 -49.13
C ASN A 350 -27.88 29.64 -49.93
N PRO A 351 -27.37 28.43 -49.67
CA PRO A 351 -27.83 27.22 -50.34
C PRO A 351 -29.20 26.80 -49.82
N ARG A 352 -30.07 26.37 -50.73
CA ARG A 352 -31.40 25.82 -50.42
C ARG A 352 -31.35 24.31 -50.38
N TYR A 353 -30.99 23.76 -49.22
CA TYR A 353 -30.97 22.32 -49.03
C TYR A 353 -32.37 21.77 -48.70
N PRO A 354 -32.78 20.63 -49.30
CA PRO A 354 -34.01 19.96 -48.90
C PRO A 354 -33.88 19.33 -47.50
N PRO A 355 -34.99 19.06 -46.79
CA PRO A 355 -34.99 18.44 -45.46
C PRO A 355 -34.19 17.14 -45.37
N GLU A 356 -34.14 16.40 -46.48
CA GLU A 356 -33.36 15.16 -46.61
C GLU A 356 -31.87 15.36 -46.34
N VAL A 357 -31.29 16.49 -46.76
CA VAL A 357 -29.88 16.81 -46.49
C VAL A 357 -29.66 17.04 -44.98
N PHE A 358 -30.57 17.74 -44.31
CA PHE A 358 -30.49 17.97 -42.86
C PHE A 358 -30.71 16.70 -42.04
N ALA A 359 -31.37 15.68 -42.59
CA ALA A 359 -31.48 14.37 -41.97
C ALA A 359 -30.15 13.60 -42.07
N LYS A 360 -29.52 13.62 -43.25
CA LYS A 360 -28.30 12.87 -43.58
C LYS A 360 -27.01 13.50 -43.02
N LEU A 361 -26.90 14.83 -43.07
CA LEU A 361 -25.68 15.58 -42.79
C LEU A 361 -25.86 16.59 -41.65
N THR A 362 -24.74 17.03 -41.07
CA THR A 362 -24.71 18.15 -40.12
C THR A 362 -24.37 19.42 -40.88
N VAL A 363 -25.36 20.28 -41.12
CA VAL A 363 -25.11 21.56 -41.80
C VAL A 363 -24.55 22.57 -40.80
N LEU A 364 -23.44 23.22 -41.16
CA LEU A 364 -22.75 24.21 -40.34
C LEU A 364 -22.65 25.53 -41.08
N ASN A 365 -23.00 26.62 -40.40
CA ASN A 365 -22.84 27.96 -40.93
C ASN A 365 -21.47 28.54 -40.52
N PHE A 366 -20.60 28.76 -41.52
CA PHE A 366 -19.31 29.44 -41.38
C PHE A 366 -19.34 30.85 -41.99
N SER A 367 -20.51 31.37 -42.34
CA SER A 367 -20.65 32.74 -42.82
C SER A 367 -20.29 33.72 -41.71
N ILE A 368 -19.34 34.61 -42.01
CA ILE A 368 -18.91 35.65 -41.09
C ILE A 368 -20.06 36.66 -40.87
N THR A 369 -20.45 36.88 -39.62
CA THR A 369 -21.35 37.98 -39.22
C THR A 369 -20.52 39.24 -38.88
N PRO A 370 -21.10 40.46 -38.92
CA PRO A 370 -20.40 41.67 -38.51
C PRO A 370 -19.80 41.57 -37.09
N GLU A 371 -20.57 41.03 -36.14
CA GLU A 371 -20.12 40.75 -34.77
C GLU A 371 -18.93 39.78 -34.75
N GLY A 372 -19.01 38.68 -35.50
CA GLY A 372 -17.91 37.72 -35.62
C GLY A 372 -16.67 38.33 -36.28
N MET A 373 -16.84 39.24 -37.23
CA MET A 373 -15.73 39.98 -37.84
C MET A 373 -15.06 40.93 -36.84
N GLU A 374 -15.84 41.60 -35.99
CA GLU A 374 -15.31 42.46 -34.92
C GLU A 374 -14.48 41.65 -33.93
N GLU A 375 -14.97 40.50 -33.46
CA GLU A 375 -14.22 39.60 -32.57
C GLU A 375 -12.93 39.08 -33.24
N GLN A 376 -13.00 38.70 -34.52
CA GLN A 376 -11.82 38.27 -35.28
C GLN A 376 -10.80 39.40 -35.44
N MET A 377 -11.25 40.61 -35.74
CA MET A 377 -10.38 41.79 -35.86
C MET A 377 -9.76 42.16 -34.51
N LEU A 378 -10.53 42.14 -33.42
CA LEU A 378 -10.02 42.38 -32.08
C LEU A 378 -8.94 41.35 -31.72
N GLY A 379 -9.17 40.07 -32.03
CA GLY A 379 -8.17 39.02 -31.83
C GLY A 379 -6.87 39.27 -32.61
N LEU A 380 -6.98 39.77 -33.86
CA LEU A 380 -5.82 40.13 -34.68
C LEU A 380 -5.11 41.38 -34.14
N VAL A 381 -5.85 42.43 -33.75
CA VAL A 381 -5.29 43.66 -33.17
C VAL A 381 -4.52 43.33 -31.91
N VAL A 382 -5.09 42.57 -30.98
CA VAL A 382 -4.40 42.14 -29.76
C VAL A 382 -3.12 41.34 -30.08
N SER A 383 -3.15 40.50 -31.11
CA SER A 383 -1.96 39.74 -31.53
C SER A 383 -0.84 40.62 -32.12
N LEU A 384 -1.18 41.78 -32.66
CA LEU A 384 -0.24 42.73 -33.26
C LEU A 384 0.24 43.80 -32.26
N GLU A 385 -0.66 44.32 -31.43
CA GLU A 385 -0.35 45.36 -30.43
C GLU A 385 0.35 44.79 -29.20
N ALA A 386 0.00 43.58 -28.78
CA ALA A 386 0.60 42.91 -27.63
C ALA A 386 1.03 41.46 -27.95
N PRO A 387 1.95 41.26 -28.91
CA PRO A 387 2.39 39.91 -29.31
C PRO A 387 3.01 39.13 -28.13
N GLU A 388 3.67 39.82 -27.21
CA GLU A 388 4.26 39.20 -26.02
C GLU A 388 3.20 38.61 -25.07
N LEU A 389 2.05 39.27 -24.89
CA LEU A 389 0.96 38.76 -24.05
C LEU A 389 0.34 37.51 -24.69
N GLU A 390 0.16 37.53 -26.01
CA GLU A 390 -0.35 36.39 -26.76
C GLU A 390 0.61 35.19 -26.72
N GLU A 391 1.92 35.44 -26.86
CA GLU A 391 2.93 34.38 -26.74
C GLU A 391 3.00 33.82 -25.31
N LYS A 392 2.92 34.68 -24.29
CA LYS A 392 2.84 34.27 -22.88
C LYS A 392 1.61 33.40 -22.62
N LYS A 393 0.42 33.81 -23.08
CA LYS A 393 -0.82 33.01 -22.97
C LYS A 393 -0.65 31.65 -23.64
N ASN A 394 -0.12 31.63 -24.86
CA ASN A 394 0.09 30.39 -25.59
C ASN A 394 1.10 29.47 -24.87
N LYS A 395 2.18 29.98 -24.30
CA LYS A 395 3.11 29.19 -23.50
C LYS A 395 2.45 28.66 -22.23
N LEU A 396 1.69 29.50 -21.53
CA LEU A 396 0.96 29.12 -20.32
C LEU A 396 -0.04 27.99 -20.58
N VAL A 397 -0.83 28.05 -21.65
CA VAL A 397 -1.79 26.98 -21.97
C VAL A 397 -1.09 25.64 -22.25
N VAL A 398 0.04 25.61 -22.99
CA VAL A 398 0.79 24.34 -23.19
C VAL A 398 1.29 23.83 -21.86
N ASN A 399 1.93 24.72 -21.08
CA ASN A 399 2.59 24.35 -19.85
C ASN A 399 1.57 23.87 -18.82
N ASN A 400 0.42 24.53 -18.70
CA ASN A 400 -0.67 24.14 -17.80
C ASN A 400 -1.22 22.75 -18.19
N ALA A 401 -1.47 22.50 -19.48
CA ALA A 401 -1.91 21.18 -19.93
C ALA A 401 -0.85 20.08 -19.68
N LYS A 402 0.44 20.39 -19.90
CA LYS A 402 1.54 19.46 -19.63
C LYS A 402 1.64 19.17 -18.12
N MET A 403 1.56 20.19 -17.27
CA MET A 403 1.59 20.08 -15.81
C MET A 403 0.39 19.30 -15.28
N LYS A 404 -0.83 19.54 -15.79
CA LYS A 404 -2.04 18.77 -15.44
C LYS A 404 -1.90 17.29 -15.82
N LYS A 405 -1.33 17.00 -16.99
CA LYS A 405 -1.04 15.62 -17.43
C LYS A 405 0.01 14.96 -16.55
N GLU A 406 1.07 15.68 -16.20
CA GLU A 406 2.13 15.20 -15.30
C GLU A 406 1.59 14.91 -13.90
N LEU A 407 0.79 15.82 -13.34
CA LEU A 407 0.13 15.64 -12.05
C LEU A 407 -0.73 14.37 -12.05
N LYS A 408 -1.57 14.18 -13.06
CA LYS A 408 -2.38 12.96 -13.20
C LYS A 408 -1.52 11.70 -13.31
N SER A 409 -0.42 11.74 -14.05
CA SER A 409 0.48 10.59 -14.16
C SER A 409 1.18 10.24 -12.85
N LEU A 410 1.50 11.24 -12.02
CA LEU A 410 2.05 11.04 -10.68
C LEU A 410 0.99 10.42 -9.75
N GLU A 411 -0.26 10.86 -9.83
CA GLU A 411 -1.39 10.30 -9.10
C GLU A 411 -1.64 8.83 -9.46
N ASP A 412 -1.73 8.54 -10.76
CA ASP A 412 -1.91 7.18 -11.26
C ASP A 412 -0.75 6.27 -10.79
N LYS A 413 0.48 6.79 -10.76
CA LYS A 413 1.65 6.07 -10.25
C LYS A 413 1.56 5.81 -8.74
N ILE A 414 1.12 6.79 -7.94
CA ILE A 414 0.92 6.62 -6.49
C ILE A 414 -0.14 5.54 -6.23
N LEU A 415 -1.27 5.60 -6.92
CA LEU A 415 -2.35 4.61 -6.82
C LEU A 415 -1.89 3.22 -7.24
N GLN A 416 -1.12 3.13 -8.33
CA GLN A 416 -0.56 1.86 -8.80
C GLN A 416 0.40 1.27 -7.76
N LEU A 417 1.29 2.07 -7.19
CA LEU A 417 2.24 1.63 -6.16
C LEU A 417 1.52 1.15 -4.89
N LEU A 418 0.48 1.85 -4.45
CA LEU A 418 -0.37 1.41 -3.33
C LEU A 418 -1.12 0.12 -3.65
N SER A 419 -1.69 0.00 -4.85
CA SER A 419 -2.46 -1.18 -5.27
C SER A 419 -1.58 -2.43 -5.45
N GLN A 420 -0.33 -2.26 -5.85
CA GLN A 420 0.61 -3.37 -6.05
C GLN A 420 1.25 -3.84 -4.74
N SER A 421 1.24 -2.99 -3.72
CA SER A 421 1.75 -3.35 -2.41
C SER A 421 0.85 -4.42 -1.75
N GLN A 422 1.36 -5.64 -1.62
CA GLN A 422 0.73 -6.73 -0.90
C GLN A 422 1.52 -7.00 0.39
N GLY A 423 0.84 -7.04 1.53
CA GLY A 423 1.47 -7.26 2.83
C GLY A 423 1.83 -5.98 3.59
N ASN A 424 2.93 -6.00 4.35
CA ASN A 424 3.32 -4.89 5.22
C ASN A 424 4.07 -3.79 4.44
N ILE A 425 3.35 -2.72 4.08
CA ILE A 425 3.87 -1.56 3.34
C ILE A 425 5.08 -0.90 4.06
N LEU A 426 5.16 -1.02 5.38
CA LEU A 426 6.24 -0.43 6.19
C LEU A 426 7.60 -1.14 6.03
N GLU A 427 7.62 -2.31 5.39
CA GLU A 427 8.85 -3.07 5.15
C GLU A 427 9.50 -2.72 3.81
N ASP A 428 8.75 -2.15 2.87
CA ASP A 428 9.26 -1.74 1.55
C ASP A 428 9.78 -0.30 1.58
N GLU A 429 11.08 -0.16 1.85
CA GLU A 429 11.78 1.13 1.88
C GLU A 429 11.81 1.83 0.51
N VAL A 430 11.84 1.07 -0.58
CA VAL A 430 11.88 1.62 -1.94
C VAL A 430 10.53 2.26 -2.28
N LEU A 431 9.43 1.60 -1.91
CA LEU A 431 8.08 2.12 -2.06
C LEU A 431 7.90 3.43 -1.28
N ILE A 432 8.33 3.47 -0.01
CA ILE A 432 8.21 4.66 0.85
C ILE A 432 8.96 5.85 0.24
N ASN A 433 10.22 5.64 -0.15
CA ASN A 433 11.04 6.72 -0.73
C ASN A 433 10.47 7.20 -2.07
N THR A 434 9.94 6.28 -2.89
CA THR A 434 9.33 6.62 -4.18
C THR A 434 8.02 7.39 -4.02
N LEU A 435 7.19 7.02 -3.03
CA LEU A 435 5.97 7.74 -2.69
C LEU A 435 6.28 9.15 -2.18
N ALA A 436 7.24 9.28 -1.26
CA ALA A 436 7.66 10.58 -0.72
C ALA A 436 8.22 11.51 -1.81
N ALA A 437 9.04 11.00 -2.73
CA ALA A 437 9.54 11.77 -3.86
C ALA A 437 8.42 12.19 -4.83
N SER A 438 7.53 11.25 -5.19
CA SER A 438 6.41 11.54 -6.11
C SER A 438 5.44 12.57 -5.54
N LYS A 439 5.20 12.54 -4.21
CA LYS A 439 4.37 13.55 -3.51
C LYS A 439 5.00 14.94 -3.58
N ARG A 440 6.30 15.08 -3.28
CA ARG A 440 6.98 16.39 -3.34
C ARG A 440 6.85 17.00 -4.73
N THR A 441 7.09 16.21 -5.77
CA THR A 441 6.92 16.66 -7.15
C THR A 441 5.46 17.03 -7.46
N ALA A 442 4.49 16.22 -7.02
CA ALA A 442 3.06 16.53 -7.22
C ALA A 442 2.65 17.85 -6.54
N ALA A 443 3.12 18.11 -5.32
CA ALA A 443 2.85 19.36 -4.60
C ALA A 443 3.46 20.58 -5.31
N GLU A 444 4.71 20.48 -5.77
CA GLU A 444 5.37 21.53 -6.55
C GLU A 444 4.66 21.81 -7.88
N VAL A 445 4.26 20.76 -8.60
CA VAL A 445 3.52 20.90 -9.86
C VAL A 445 2.14 21.53 -9.61
N ASN A 446 1.44 21.11 -8.57
CA ASN A 446 0.13 21.66 -8.22
C ASN A 446 0.22 23.16 -7.85
N GLN A 447 1.25 23.56 -7.11
CA GLN A 447 1.49 24.98 -6.82
C GLN A 447 1.72 25.77 -8.11
N LYS A 448 2.56 25.27 -9.02
CA LYS A 448 2.82 25.91 -10.33
C LYS A 448 1.56 25.99 -11.19
N VAL A 449 0.67 25.00 -11.14
CA VAL A 449 -0.63 25.05 -11.83
C VAL A 449 -1.50 26.18 -11.28
N ARG A 450 -1.58 26.33 -9.95
CA ARG A 450 -2.35 27.43 -9.32
C ARG A 450 -1.80 28.81 -9.68
N GLU A 451 -0.48 28.96 -9.67
CA GLU A 451 0.19 30.21 -10.08
C GLU A 451 -0.09 30.51 -11.56
N ALA A 452 0.02 29.52 -12.43
CA ALA A 452 -0.27 29.67 -13.86
C ALA A 452 -1.74 30.05 -14.14
N GLU A 453 -2.70 29.48 -13.39
CA GLU A 453 -4.13 29.82 -13.50
C GLU A 453 -4.42 31.25 -13.01
N ALA A 454 -3.70 31.76 -12.02
CA ALA A 454 -3.79 33.15 -11.59
C ALA A 454 -3.24 34.10 -12.67
N THR A 455 -2.07 33.79 -13.22
CA THR A 455 -1.48 34.58 -14.32
C THR A 455 -2.35 34.55 -15.57
N GLU A 456 -3.00 33.43 -15.88
CA GLU A 456 -3.93 33.34 -17.01
C GLU A 456 -5.10 34.33 -16.86
N LYS A 457 -5.68 34.44 -15.65
CA LYS A 457 -6.75 35.43 -15.37
C LYS A 457 -6.27 36.87 -15.49
N GLU A 458 -5.05 37.17 -15.04
CA GLU A 458 -4.47 38.51 -15.17
C GLU A 458 -4.27 38.88 -16.64
N ILE A 459 -3.74 37.95 -17.46
CA ILE A 459 -3.57 38.15 -18.90
C ILE A 459 -4.91 38.32 -19.61
N ASP A 460 -5.94 37.55 -19.21
CA ASP A 460 -7.28 37.69 -19.77
C ASP A 460 -7.95 39.02 -19.38
N SER A 461 -7.63 39.59 -18.21
CA SER A 461 -8.12 40.92 -17.82
C SER A 461 -7.41 42.08 -18.50
N ALA A 462 -6.18 41.86 -18.97
CA ALA A 462 -5.37 42.87 -19.65
C ALA A 462 -5.63 42.95 -21.16
N ARG A 463 -6.35 41.96 -21.72
CA ARG A 463 -6.83 41.91 -23.11
C ARG A 463 -8.24 42.49 -23.16
#